data_AF-A0A916KAQ4-F1
#
_entry.id   AF-A0A916KAQ4-F1
#
_cell.length_a   1.000
_cell.length_b   1.000
_cell.length_c   1.000
_cell.angle_alpha   90.00
_cell.angle_beta   90.00
_cell.angle_gamma   90.00
#
_symmetry.space_group_name_H-M   'P 1'
#
loop_
_entity.id
_entity.type
_entity.pdbx_description
1 polymer ?
#
loop_
_entity_poly.entity_id
_entity_poly.type
_entity_poly.pdbx_seq_one_letter_code
_entity_poly.pdbx_strand_id
1 'polypeptide(L)'
;MQEMIEEVEKIVAAYKSNINGRKKYYDYPFTDNCEHYYQLIVLQRSLDIWTRSLELMRKYSAIRSGVKDLKKSSHFEKLINTNQYEYKLLPNLHKEMIEYMKILEWRLQEQS
;
A
#
# COMPACT_ATOMS: atom_id res chain seq x y z
N MET A 1 -9.73 10.98 -0.72
CA MET A 1 -9.15 9.72 -1.25
C MET A 1 -9.09 8.67 -0.16
N GLN A 2 -8.66 9.03 1.06
CA GLN A 2 -8.70 8.17 2.23
C GLN A 2 -10.12 7.65 2.57
N GLU A 3 -11.12 8.53 2.64
CA GLU A 3 -12.53 8.13 2.86
C GLU A 3 -13.05 7.10 1.85
N MET A 4 -12.64 7.23 0.57
CA MET A 4 -13.01 6.28 -0.49
C MET A 4 -12.33 4.91 -0.31
N ILE A 5 -11.09 4.90 0.17
CA ILE A 5 -10.35 3.67 0.49
C ILE A 5 -11.04 2.94 1.65
N GLU A 6 -11.42 3.67 2.70
CA GLU A 6 -12.14 3.13 3.86
C GLU A 6 -13.50 2.52 3.48
N GLU A 7 -14.27 3.17 2.62
CA GLU A 7 -15.52 2.61 2.10
C GLU A 7 -15.30 1.31 1.32
N VAL A 8 -14.26 1.24 0.49
CA VAL A 8 -13.92 0.02 -0.26
C VAL A 8 -13.41 -1.09 0.67
N GLU A 9 -12.69 -0.74 1.74
CA GLU A 9 -12.27 -1.70 2.77
C GLU A 9 -13.46 -2.32 3.50
N LYS A 10 -14.49 -1.54 3.83
CA LYS A 10 -15.75 -2.06 4.39
C LYS A 10 -16.44 -3.03 3.43
N ILE A 11 -16.47 -2.71 2.13
CA ILE A 11 -17.03 -3.61 1.10
C ILE A 11 -16.24 -4.92 1.05
N VAL A 12 -14.91 -4.86 1.00
CA VAL A 12 -14.04 -6.05 1.02
C VAL A 12 -14.27 -6.90 2.27
N ALA A 13 -14.39 -6.27 3.44
CA ALA A 13 -14.67 -6.95 4.70
C ALA A 13 -16.03 -7.65 4.69
N ALA A 14 -17.07 -7.00 4.14
CA ALA A 14 -18.40 -7.60 3.98
C ALA A 14 -18.38 -8.84 3.08
N TYR A 15 -17.69 -8.78 1.93
CA TYR A 15 -17.53 -9.94 1.03
C TYR A 15 -16.79 -11.10 1.71
N LYS A 16 -15.69 -10.81 2.44
CA LYS A 16 -14.95 -11.83 3.20
C LYS A 16 -15.84 -12.49 4.26
N SER A 17 -16.62 -11.71 4.99
CA SER A 17 -17.56 -12.20 6.00
C SER A 17 -18.62 -13.11 5.38
N ASN A 18 -19.20 -12.69 4.25
CA ASN A 18 -20.25 -13.45 3.54
C ASN A 18 -19.71 -14.79 3.00
N ILE A 19 -18.51 -14.78 2.42
CA ILE A 19 -17.82 -16.02 1.97
C ILE A 19 -17.56 -16.94 3.15
N ASN A 20 -17.03 -16.42 4.26
CA ASN A 20 -16.73 -17.23 5.44
C ASN A 20 -17.99 -17.82 6.07
N GLY A 21 -19.08 -17.05 6.11
CA GLY A 21 -20.40 -17.53 6.55
C GLY A 21 -20.90 -18.66 5.66
N ARG A 22 -20.81 -18.52 4.34
CA ARG A 22 -21.27 -19.54 3.38
C ARG A 22 -20.39 -20.79 3.39
N LYS A 23 -19.08 -20.66 3.59
CA LYS A 23 -18.15 -21.79 3.77
C LYS A 23 -18.49 -22.66 4.98
N LYS A 24 -19.07 -22.11 6.05
CA LYS A 24 -19.49 -22.92 7.23
C LYS A 24 -20.63 -23.89 6.92
N TYR A 25 -21.41 -23.64 5.87
CA TYR A 25 -22.49 -24.54 5.44
C TYR A 25 -22.01 -25.62 4.47
N TYR A 26 -20.71 -25.66 4.15
CA TYR A 26 -20.09 -26.66 3.30
C TYR A 26 -20.11 -28.07 3.91
N ASP A 27 -19.95 -28.17 5.23
CA ASP A 27 -19.91 -29.45 5.95
C ASP A 27 -21.31 -30.06 6.19
N TYR A 28 -22.38 -29.37 5.78
CA TYR A 28 -23.74 -29.89 5.94
C TYR A 28 -24.11 -30.79 4.75
N PRO A 29 -24.53 -32.05 4.99
CA PRO A 29 -24.77 -33.06 3.95
C PRO A 29 -25.95 -32.78 3.00
N PHE A 30 -26.57 -31.60 3.09
CA PHE A 30 -27.69 -31.16 2.26
C PHE A 30 -27.25 -30.23 1.10
N THR A 31 -25.96 -29.95 0.98
CA THR A 31 -25.39 -28.93 0.06
C THR A 31 -24.71 -29.51 -1.17
N ASP A 32 -25.21 -30.62 -1.71
CA ASP A 32 -24.90 -31.07 -3.09
C ASP A 32 -25.58 -30.16 -4.14
N ASN A 33 -25.65 -28.87 -3.83
CA ASN A 33 -26.37 -27.86 -4.57
C ASN A 33 -25.37 -27.03 -5.37
N CYS A 34 -25.23 -27.34 -6.66
CA CYS A 34 -24.40 -26.60 -7.62
C CYS A 34 -24.61 -25.08 -7.54
N GLU A 35 -25.81 -24.64 -7.15
CA GLU A 35 -26.13 -23.22 -6.93
C GLU A 35 -25.29 -22.58 -5.82
N HIS A 36 -25.05 -23.29 -4.71
CA HIS A 36 -24.25 -22.80 -3.59
C HIS A 36 -22.80 -22.54 -4.02
N TYR A 37 -22.22 -23.49 -4.75
CA TYR A 37 -20.88 -23.38 -5.31
C TYR A 37 -20.76 -22.24 -6.32
N TYR A 38 -21.75 -22.11 -7.20
CA TYR A 38 -21.80 -20.99 -8.15
C TYR A 38 -21.83 -19.64 -7.42
N GLN A 39 -22.69 -19.50 -6.40
CA GLN A 39 -22.76 -18.27 -5.60
C GLN A 39 -21.45 -17.97 -4.87
N LEU A 40 -20.76 -18.99 -4.33
CA LEU A 40 -19.44 -18.83 -3.72
C LEU A 40 -18.39 -18.35 -4.73
N ILE A 41 -18.37 -18.91 -5.95
CA ILE A 41 -17.46 -18.50 -7.02
C ILE A 41 -17.72 -17.04 -7.41
N VAL A 42 -18.98 -16.63 -7.55
CA VAL A 42 -19.35 -15.25 -7.87
C VAL A 42 -18.89 -14.30 -6.76
N LEU A 43 -19.12 -14.64 -5.49
CA LEU A 43 -18.66 -13.83 -4.36
C LEU A 43 -17.14 -13.71 -4.31
N GLN A 44 -16.42 -14.81 -4.56
CA GLN A 44 -14.96 -14.81 -4.61
C GLN A 44 -14.43 -13.92 -5.75
N ARG A 45 -15.03 -14.02 -6.94
CA ARG A 45 -14.65 -13.17 -8.08
C ARG A 45 -14.89 -11.68 -7.79
N SER A 46 -16.01 -11.35 -7.17
CA SER A 46 -16.31 -9.98 -6.75
C SER A 46 -15.29 -9.48 -5.71
N LEU A 47 -14.93 -10.32 -4.73
CA LEU A 47 -13.90 -9.98 -3.74
C LEU A 47 -12.54 -9.71 -4.40
N ASP A 48 -12.14 -10.50 -5.39
CA ASP A 48 -10.88 -10.32 -6.11
C ASP A 48 -10.84 -8.98 -6.87
N ILE A 49 -11.94 -8.60 -7.51
CA ILE A 49 -12.08 -7.32 -8.22
C ILE A 49 -11.94 -6.15 -7.24
N TRP A 50 -12.66 -6.20 -6.12
CA TRP A 50 -12.60 -5.14 -5.11
C TRP A 50 -11.22 -5.03 -4.47
N THR A 51 -10.56 -6.17 -4.23
CA THR A 51 -9.21 -6.21 -3.65
C THR A 51 -8.18 -5.59 -4.60
N ARG A 52 -8.20 -5.95 -5.89
CA ARG A 52 -7.34 -5.34 -6.92
C ARG A 52 -7.59 -3.84 -7.08
N SER A 53 -8.86 -3.43 -7.01
CA SER A 53 -9.23 -2.02 -7.07
C SER A 53 -8.70 -1.26 -5.86
N LEU A 54 -8.79 -1.84 -4.65
CA LEU A 54 -8.24 -1.27 -3.43
C LEU A 54 -6.71 -1.13 -3.50
N GLU A 55 -6.00 -2.12 -4.02
CA GLU A 55 -4.56 -2.05 -4.25
C GLU A 55 -4.17 -0.92 -5.20
N LEU A 56 -4.90 -0.75 -6.30
CA LEU A 56 -4.70 0.36 -7.22
C LEU A 56 -4.95 1.70 -6.53
N MET A 57 -6.05 1.83 -5.78
CA MET A 57 -6.36 3.05 -5.03
C MET A 57 -5.26 3.39 -4.02
N ARG A 58 -4.76 2.40 -3.27
CA ARG A 58 -3.63 2.59 -2.35
C ARG A 58 -2.36 3.00 -3.07
N LYS A 59 -2.05 2.40 -4.22
CA LYS A 59 -0.91 2.79 -5.06
C LYS A 59 -1.02 4.24 -5.54
N TYR A 60 -2.19 4.67 -6.02
CA TYR A 60 -2.41 6.04 -6.45
C TYR A 60 -2.41 7.03 -5.28
N SER A 61 -2.95 6.63 -4.13
CA SER A 61 -2.88 7.42 -2.89
C SER A 61 -1.44 7.62 -2.45
N ALA A 62 -0.62 6.57 -2.42
CA ALA A 62 0.80 6.66 -2.07
C ALA A 62 1.59 7.56 -3.04
N ILE A 63 1.31 7.46 -4.35
CA ILE A 63 1.93 8.33 -5.36
C ILE A 63 1.53 9.80 -5.15
N ARG A 64 0.25 10.06 -4.84
CA ARG A 64 -0.29 11.42 -4.71
C ARG A 64 0.07 12.08 -3.39
N SER A 65 0.16 11.31 -2.31
CA SER A 65 0.61 11.78 -0.99
C SER A 65 2.13 11.92 -0.89
N GLY A 66 2.89 11.61 -1.96
CA GLY A 66 4.35 11.75 -1.95
C GLY A 66 5.08 10.73 -1.07
N VAL A 67 4.38 9.71 -0.55
CA VAL A 67 4.94 8.61 0.26
C VAL A 67 5.64 7.60 -0.65
N LYS A 68 6.58 8.08 -1.46
CA LYS A 68 7.61 7.26 -2.08
C LYS A 68 8.84 7.36 -1.20
N ASP A 69 9.10 6.31 -0.44
CA ASP A 69 10.33 6.07 0.32
C ASP A 69 10.90 7.32 1.00
N LEU A 70 10.46 7.56 2.23
CA LEU A 70 10.93 8.62 3.13
C LEU A 70 12.43 8.53 3.48
N LYS A 71 13.25 7.71 2.80
CA LYS A 71 14.71 7.60 3.02
C LYS A 71 15.49 7.81 1.73
N LYS A 72 15.27 8.95 1.08
CA LYS A 72 16.09 9.43 -0.04
C LYS A 72 17.48 9.88 0.41
N SER A 73 17.66 10.19 1.70
CA SER A 73 18.96 10.50 2.30
C SER A 73 20.04 9.45 1.99
N SER A 74 19.69 8.16 2.09
CA SER A 74 20.62 7.05 1.79
C SER A 74 20.99 6.94 0.31
N HIS A 75 20.06 7.26 -0.59
CA HIS A 75 20.30 7.24 -2.03
C HIS A 75 21.13 8.44 -2.46
N PHE A 76 20.84 9.61 -1.89
CA PHE A 76 21.59 10.84 -2.12
C PHE A 76 23.02 10.75 -1.58
N GLU A 77 23.22 10.14 -0.41
CA GLU A 77 24.55 9.86 0.16
C GLU A 77 25.38 8.97 -0.77
N LYS A 78 24.78 7.91 -1.33
CA LYS A 78 25.44 7.08 -2.35
C LYS A 78 25.80 7.86 -3.60
N LEU A 79 24.92 8.74 -4.07
CA LEU A 79 25.15 9.54 -5.28
C LEU A 79 26.26 10.58 -5.09
N ILE A 80 26.31 11.26 -3.94
CA ILE A 80 27.41 12.17 -3.59
C ILE A 80 28.73 11.43 -3.47
N ASN A 81 28.75 10.28 -2.78
CA ASN A 81 29.98 9.52 -2.59
C ASN A 81 30.52 8.95 -3.92
N THR A 82 29.62 8.64 -4.87
CA THR A 82 30.01 8.15 -6.21
C THR A 82 30.54 9.29 -7.10
N ASN A 83 29.97 10.49 -6.98
CA ASN A 83 30.32 11.64 -7.82
C ASN A 83 31.21 12.68 -7.10
N GLN A 84 31.85 12.29 -5.99
CA GLN A 84 32.60 13.20 -5.11
C GLN A 84 33.76 13.93 -5.83
N TYR A 85 34.24 13.36 -6.94
CA TYR A 85 35.31 13.92 -7.76
C TYR A 85 34.82 14.89 -8.85
N GLU A 86 33.55 14.83 -9.26
CA GLU A 86 32.98 15.73 -10.28
C GLU A 86 32.51 17.07 -9.71
N TYR A 87 32.05 17.08 -8.46
CA TYR A 87 31.53 18.28 -7.80
C TYR A 87 32.54 18.78 -6.77
N LYS A 88 33.22 19.91 -7.06
CA LYS A 88 34.00 20.66 -6.05
C LYS A 88 33.06 21.36 -5.06
N LEU A 89 32.38 20.58 -4.24
CA LEU A 89 31.57 21.09 -3.14
C LEU A 89 32.47 21.57 -2.00
N LEU A 90 32.01 22.57 -1.24
CA LEU A 90 32.74 23.04 -0.07
C LEU A 90 32.97 21.87 0.92
N PRO A 91 34.11 21.84 1.63
CA PRO A 91 34.32 20.89 2.70
C PRO A 91 33.14 20.96 3.68
N ASN A 92 32.56 19.80 4.01
CA ASN A 92 31.42 19.62 4.92
C ASN A 92 30.00 19.91 4.40
N LEU A 93 29.83 20.61 3.26
CA LEU A 93 28.49 20.91 2.73
C LEU A 93 27.65 19.64 2.46
N HIS A 94 28.30 18.56 2.01
CA HIS A 94 27.64 17.27 1.78
C HIS A 94 27.02 16.67 3.05
N LYS A 95 27.68 16.81 4.21
CA LYS A 95 27.17 16.30 5.49
C LYS A 95 25.96 17.09 5.93
N GLU A 96 26.04 18.42 5.84
CA GLU A 96 24.95 19.33 6.17
C GLU A 96 23.71 19.07 5.29
N MET A 97 23.92 18.83 3.98
CA MET A 97 22.82 18.48 3.06
C MET A 97 22.16 17.15 3.43
N ILE A 98 22.95 16.12 3.76
CA ILE A 98 22.43 14.81 4.21
C ILE A 98 21.65 14.95 5.51
N GLU A 99 22.17 15.71 6.46
CA GLU A 99 21.55 15.93 7.77
C GLU A 99 20.26 16.73 7.66
N TYR A 100 20.24 17.77 6.82
CA TYR A 100 19.04 18.53 6.52
C TYR A 100 17.94 17.66 5.88
N MET A 101 18.29 16.77 4.94
CA MET A 101 17.31 15.84 4.38
C MET A 101 16.78 14.87 5.43
N LYS A 102 17.61 14.35 6.33
CA LYS A 102 17.16 13.48 7.43
C LYS A 102 16.16 14.20 8.34
N ILE A 103 16.37 15.48 8.62
CA ILE A 103 15.44 16.32 9.40
C ILE A 103 14.11 16.50 8.66
N LEU A 104 14.14 16.76 7.36
CA LEU A 104 12.92 16.87 6.55
C LEU A 104 12.15 15.55 6.48
N GLU A 105 12.86 14.43 6.30
CA GLU A 105 12.29 13.08 6.31
C GLU A 105 11.61 12.78 7.65
N TRP A 106 12.24 13.15 8.76
CA TRP A 106 11.67 12.98 10.09
C TRP A 106 10.42 13.83 10.31
N ARG A 107 10.44 15.11 9.92
CA ARG A 107 9.26 15.99 10.03
C ARG A 107 8.06 15.51 9.19
N LEU A 108 8.32 14.92 8.03
CA LEU A 108 7.28 14.34 7.18
C LEU A 108 6.67 13.06 7.80
N GLN A 109 7.45 12.33 8.60
CA GLN A 109 6.95 11.17 9.36
C GLN A 109 6.05 11.57 10.53
N GLU A 110 6.30 12.71 11.19
CA GLU A 110 5.45 13.20 12.28
C GLU A 110 4.09 13.76 11.81
N GLN A 111 3.97 14.11 10.54
CA GLN A 111 2.75 14.70 9.95
C GLN A 111 1.86 13.68 9.20
N SER A 112 2.32 12.43 9.03
CA SER A 112 1.57 11.34 8.38
C SER A 112 0.92 10.42 9.41
#